data_AF-A0A0C2IE13-F1
#
_entry.id   AF-A0A0C2IE13-F1
#
_cell.length_a   1.000
_cell.length_b   1.000
_cell.length_c   1.000
_cell.angle_alpha   90.00
_cell.angle_beta   90.00
_cell.angle_gamma   90.00
#
_symmetry.space_group_name_H-M   'P 1'
#
loop_
_entity.id
_entity.type
_entity.pdbx_description
1 polymer ?
#
loop_
_entity_poly.entity_id
_entity_poly.type
_entity_poly.pdbx_seq_one_letter_code
_entity_poly.pdbx_strand_id
1 'polypeptide(L)'
;MLEILYFDKGKDVTIKIIHQNKFNAKTNIRIYSNFSHFFYSHGRFYFLVWKNEANLCLFTLNRFDEFVEIVCDLSEYDAKSDLCPFVINPQLPGLIYVNLKRKEQKPITYISYDNGKRFIPIQFKDKSSKTGKCGVELDFICSVDLIKNHFPDSRIAKFQGTIHGDRPVKRRMFVSFTGGDIWRMLDSRVDKCVILNLGWLIFCTEKKSGKIKYSHAEGLEWYKGFVGAHNIIDLIPLESEKYSVIAAVNYNEKQKLHSLFTFNFPHVASRLCLMKEYMCESNDLETWYIPRIFGNCYRGQKISYIKKKKFKTCIDNRQLVAPTVNPCPCSLEDFEWYHFFSIVNEITIM
;
A
#
# COMPACT_ATOMS: atom_id res chain seq x y z
N MET A 1 1.81 -24.54 13.79
CA MET A 1 3.14 -23.95 13.93
C MET A 1 3.67 -23.41 12.58
N LEU A 2 3.28 -24.00 11.41
CA LEU A 2 3.40 -23.51 10.00
C LEU A 2 4.71 -23.86 9.20
N GLU A 3 4.92 -25.09 8.66
CA GLU A 3 6.14 -25.46 7.86
C GLU A 3 6.36 -24.52 6.65
N ILE A 4 7.59 -24.04 6.43
CA ILE A 4 7.97 -23.44 5.13
C ILE A 4 9.35 -23.95 4.70
N LEU A 5 9.37 -24.57 3.52
CA LEU A 5 10.56 -25.07 2.83
C LEU A 5 11.41 -23.95 2.24
N TYR A 6 12.72 -24.17 2.23
CA TYR A 6 13.66 -23.47 1.34
C TYR A 6 14.57 -24.50 0.64
N PHE A 7 15.04 -24.17 -0.55
CA PHE A 7 15.92 -24.99 -1.40
C PHE A 7 17.14 -24.17 -1.81
N ASP A 8 18.34 -24.76 -1.79
CA ASP A 8 19.39 -24.38 -2.73
C ASP A 8 20.36 -25.53 -3.09
N LYS A 9 21.08 -25.34 -4.20
CA LYS A 9 21.99 -26.26 -4.89
C LYS A 9 23.42 -26.16 -4.32
N GLY A 10 23.76 -26.89 -3.25
CA GLY A 10 25.07 -26.61 -2.62
C GLY A 10 25.72 -27.62 -1.65
N LYS A 11 25.49 -28.93 -1.78
CA LYS A 11 26.20 -30.04 -1.08
C LYS A 11 26.21 -30.10 0.47
N ASP A 12 26.11 -29.01 1.22
CA ASP A 12 26.03 -29.05 2.69
C ASP A 12 24.60 -28.81 3.21
N VAL A 13 24.18 -29.62 4.18
CA VAL A 13 22.78 -29.72 4.63
C VAL A 13 22.55 -28.94 5.92
N THR A 14 21.61 -28.00 5.92
CA THR A 14 21.04 -27.44 7.15
C THR A 14 19.52 -27.36 7.03
N ILE A 15 18.80 -27.89 8.01
CA ILE A 15 17.33 -28.09 7.97
C ILE A 15 16.65 -27.09 8.92
N LYS A 16 15.51 -26.50 8.50
CA LYS A 16 14.51 -25.95 9.43
C LYS A 16 13.08 -26.37 9.04
N ILE A 17 12.28 -26.57 10.08
CA ILE A 17 10.99 -27.30 10.16
C ILE A 17 10.02 -26.42 10.93
N ILE A 18 8.70 -26.50 10.68
CA ILE A 18 7.73 -25.68 11.46
C ILE A 18 6.26 -26.18 11.62
N HIS A 19 5.82 -27.38 11.20
CA HIS A 19 4.53 -28.10 11.42
C HIS A 19 3.16 -27.30 11.42
N GLN A 20 2.20 -27.51 10.49
CA GLN A 20 0.78 -27.03 10.67
C GLN A 20 -0.30 -28.10 10.97
N ASN A 21 0.07 -29.12 11.77
CA ASN A 21 -0.82 -30.09 12.43
C ASN A 21 -1.81 -30.88 11.52
N LYS A 22 -1.39 -32.09 11.12
CA LYS A 22 -2.12 -33.14 10.37
C LYS A 22 -2.21 -32.97 8.84
N PHE A 23 -1.16 -33.34 8.12
CA PHE A 23 -1.30 -33.89 6.76
C PHE A 23 -0.31 -35.04 6.53
N ASN A 24 -0.82 -36.17 6.04
CA ASN A 24 -0.05 -37.38 5.71
C ASN A 24 0.00 -37.64 4.18
N ALA A 25 -0.24 -36.60 3.38
CA ALA A 25 -0.21 -36.64 1.92
C ALA A 25 0.92 -35.76 1.39
N LYS A 26 1.78 -36.30 0.53
CA LYS A 26 2.86 -35.55 -0.13
C LYS A 26 2.30 -34.73 -1.29
N THR A 27 2.24 -33.40 -1.15
CA THR A 27 2.17 -32.51 -2.31
C THR A 27 3.51 -32.52 -3.03
N ASN A 28 3.51 -32.86 -4.33
CA ASN A 28 4.74 -33.06 -5.10
C ASN A 28 5.19 -31.75 -5.76
N ILE A 29 5.83 -30.87 -4.97
CA ILE A 29 6.26 -29.50 -5.35
C ILE A 29 7.32 -29.52 -6.50
N ARG A 30 7.80 -30.69 -6.93
CA ARG A 30 8.84 -30.89 -7.97
C ARG A 30 8.53 -30.31 -9.37
N ILE A 31 7.32 -29.83 -9.63
CA ILE A 31 6.91 -29.31 -10.94
C ILE A 31 7.50 -27.92 -11.24
N TYR A 32 7.80 -27.11 -10.20
CA TYR A 32 8.34 -25.76 -10.36
C TYR A 32 9.74 -25.66 -9.76
N SER A 33 10.76 -25.51 -10.61
CA SER A 33 12.17 -25.52 -10.21
C SER A 33 12.70 -24.16 -9.72
N ASN A 34 11.96 -23.07 -9.97
CA ASN A 34 12.41 -21.68 -9.76
C ASN A 34 11.46 -20.90 -8.84
N PHE A 35 11.44 -21.24 -7.55
CA PHE A 35 10.87 -20.38 -6.51
C PHE A 35 11.90 -19.34 -6.09
N SER A 36 11.59 -18.05 -6.25
CA SER A 36 12.48 -16.96 -5.81
C SER A 36 12.14 -16.47 -4.40
N HIS A 37 10.87 -16.20 -4.12
CA HIS A 37 10.42 -15.65 -2.84
C HIS A 37 9.00 -16.15 -2.47
N PHE A 38 8.73 -16.24 -1.16
CA PHE A 38 7.41 -16.45 -0.60
C PHE A 38 7.06 -15.36 0.44
N PHE A 39 5.77 -15.12 0.63
CA PHE A 39 5.24 -14.15 1.58
C PHE A 39 4.02 -14.74 2.29
N TYR A 40 3.85 -14.48 3.59
CA TYR A 40 2.66 -14.88 4.34
C TYR A 40 1.89 -13.65 4.82
N SER A 41 0.62 -13.54 4.45
CA SER A 41 -0.25 -12.41 4.82
C SER A 41 -1.72 -12.84 4.85
N HIS A 42 -2.50 -12.33 5.81
CA HIS A 42 -3.94 -12.62 5.97
C HIS A 42 -4.32 -14.11 5.94
N GLY A 43 -3.48 -14.96 6.55
CA GLY A 43 -3.71 -16.41 6.57
C GLY A 43 -3.41 -17.13 5.27
N ARG A 44 -2.66 -16.51 4.34
CA ARG A 44 -2.32 -17.08 3.03
C ARG A 44 -0.84 -16.98 2.72
N PHE A 45 -0.36 -17.99 2.02
CA PHE A 45 0.93 -17.96 1.35
C PHE A 45 0.81 -17.42 -0.06
N TYR A 46 1.80 -16.63 -0.46
CA TYR A 46 1.95 -16.09 -1.80
C TYR A 46 3.35 -16.42 -2.29
N PHE A 47 3.46 -16.91 -3.51
CA PHE A 47 4.71 -17.38 -4.11
C PHE A 47 4.97 -16.66 -5.42
N LEU A 48 6.21 -16.22 -5.62
CA LEU A 48 6.70 -15.80 -6.92
C LEU A 48 7.27 -17.01 -7.66
N VAL A 49 6.69 -17.34 -8.80
CA VAL A 49 7.03 -18.51 -9.61
C VAL A 49 7.27 -18.07 -11.05
N TRP A 50 8.41 -18.44 -11.60
CA TRP A 50 8.72 -18.29 -13.02
C TRP A 50 8.08 -19.44 -13.80
N LYS A 51 7.13 -19.10 -14.70
CA LYS A 51 6.42 -20.07 -15.56
C LYS A 51 7.24 -20.40 -16.82
N ASN A 52 8.04 -19.44 -17.28
CA ASN A 52 9.12 -19.57 -18.26
C ASN A 52 10.14 -18.44 -17.99
N GLU A 53 11.14 -18.27 -18.85
CA GLU A 53 12.23 -17.27 -18.68
C GLU A 53 11.78 -15.80 -18.67
N ALA A 54 10.56 -15.48 -19.13
CA ALA A 54 10.07 -14.10 -19.28
C ALA A 54 8.64 -13.90 -18.72
N ASN A 55 8.14 -14.85 -17.91
CA ASN A 55 6.82 -14.75 -17.30
C ASN A 55 6.88 -15.12 -15.81
N LEU A 56 6.95 -14.06 -15.01
CA LEU A 56 6.86 -14.11 -13.56
C LEU A 56 5.40 -14.02 -13.13
N CYS A 57 4.96 -14.96 -12.30
CA CYS A 57 3.58 -15.08 -11.83
C CYS A 57 3.50 -15.13 -10.31
N LEU A 58 2.41 -14.57 -9.77
CA LEU A 58 2.00 -14.69 -8.37
C LEU A 58 1.08 -15.91 -8.22
N PHE A 59 1.41 -16.80 -7.29
CA PHE A 59 0.58 -17.93 -6.90
C PHE A 59 0.17 -17.83 -5.43
N THR A 60 -0.92 -18.51 -5.05
CA THR A 60 -1.31 -18.80 -3.66
C THR A 60 -1.60 -20.29 -3.50
N LEU A 61 -1.73 -20.75 -2.26
CA LEU A 61 -2.39 -22.03 -1.98
C LEU A 61 -3.89 -21.82 -1.76
N ASN A 62 -4.70 -22.74 -2.28
CA ASN A 62 -6.13 -22.84 -1.94
C ASN A 62 -6.35 -23.70 -0.68
N ARG A 63 -7.62 -23.94 -0.32
CA ARG A 63 -7.99 -24.77 0.85
C ARG A 63 -7.64 -26.27 0.75
N PHE A 64 -7.10 -26.71 -0.39
CA PHE A 64 -6.72 -28.08 -0.69
C PHE A 64 -5.18 -28.21 -0.87
N ASP A 65 -4.43 -27.18 -0.49
CA ASP A 65 -2.97 -27.07 -0.67
C ASP A 65 -2.50 -27.17 -2.13
N GLU A 66 -3.38 -26.83 -3.08
CA GLU A 66 -3.05 -26.74 -4.50
C GLU A 66 -2.53 -25.34 -4.84
N PHE A 67 -1.51 -25.28 -5.70
CA PHE A 67 -1.01 -24.03 -6.27
C PHE A 67 -2.03 -23.43 -7.24
N VAL A 68 -2.41 -22.18 -6.97
CA VAL A 68 -3.38 -21.44 -7.76
C VAL A 68 -2.78 -20.14 -8.24
N GLU A 69 -2.77 -19.96 -9.56
CA GLU A 69 -2.30 -18.76 -10.25
C GLU A 69 -3.23 -17.58 -9.92
N ILE A 70 -2.68 -16.51 -9.35
CA ILE A 70 -3.38 -15.25 -9.09
C ILE A 70 -3.26 -14.34 -10.31
N VAL A 71 -2.03 -14.09 -10.77
CA VAL A 71 -1.75 -13.21 -11.92
C VAL A 71 -0.35 -13.49 -12.48
N CYS A 72 -0.20 -13.35 -13.78
CA CYS A 72 1.07 -13.46 -14.51
C CYS A 72 1.45 -12.13 -15.16
N ASP A 73 2.54 -12.12 -15.93
CA ASP A 73 3.11 -10.92 -16.57
C ASP A 73 3.53 -9.84 -15.55
N LEU A 74 4.00 -10.27 -14.37
CA LEU A 74 4.53 -9.36 -13.36
C LEU A 74 5.82 -8.69 -13.86
N SER A 75 6.03 -7.42 -13.49
CA SER A 75 7.24 -6.70 -13.83
C SER A 75 8.46 -7.22 -13.08
N GLU A 76 9.46 -7.67 -13.82
CA GLU A 76 10.76 -8.08 -13.31
C GLU A 76 11.54 -6.86 -12.78
N TYR A 77 12.16 -7.01 -11.61
CA TYR A 77 13.04 -6.01 -11.01
C TYR A 77 14.41 -6.64 -10.70
N ASP A 78 15.49 -5.87 -10.90
CA ASP A 78 16.83 -6.28 -10.49
C ASP A 78 16.88 -6.43 -8.96
N ALA A 79 17.47 -7.52 -8.46
CA ALA A 79 17.70 -7.76 -7.03
C ALA A 79 18.47 -6.60 -6.34
N LYS A 80 19.20 -5.77 -7.09
CA LYS A 80 19.88 -4.56 -6.60
C LYS A 80 18.95 -3.37 -6.33
N SER A 81 17.70 -3.42 -6.75
CA SER A 81 16.80 -2.25 -6.73
C SER A 81 15.93 -2.13 -5.47
N ASP A 82 15.90 -3.17 -4.63
CA ASP A 82 14.94 -3.38 -3.52
C ASP A 82 13.45 -3.34 -3.94
N LEU A 83 13.16 -3.23 -5.24
CA LEU A 83 11.81 -3.19 -5.79
C LEU A 83 11.23 -4.58 -5.99
N CYS A 84 9.91 -4.67 -5.86
CA CYS A 84 9.15 -5.91 -5.95
C CYS A 84 8.02 -5.82 -6.99
N PRO A 85 7.68 -6.93 -7.67
CA PRO A 85 6.56 -6.99 -8.62
C PRO A 85 5.19 -6.74 -7.99
N PHE A 86 5.07 -6.94 -6.67
CA PHE A 86 3.80 -6.80 -5.95
C PHE A 86 4.03 -6.42 -4.48
N VAL A 87 2.98 -5.95 -3.83
CA VAL A 87 2.91 -5.81 -2.37
C VAL A 87 1.47 -6.08 -1.90
N ILE A 88 1.33 -6.74 -0.76
CA ILE A 88 0.03 -7.00 -0.13
C ILE A 88 -0.15 -5.97 0.99
N ASN A 89 -1.34 -5.36 1.09
CA ASN A 89 -1.63 -4.49 2.23
C ASN A 89 -1.60 -5.33 3.52
N PRO A 90 -0.75 -5.05 4.52
CA PRO A 90 -0.61 -5.87 5.71
C PRO A 90 -1.82 -5.81 6.66
N GLN A 91 -2.68 -4.80 6.52
CA GLN A 91 -3.78 -4.49 7.44
C GLN A 91 -5.17 -4.72 6.82
N LEU A 92 -5.29 -4.72 5.49
CA LEU A 92 -6.56 -4.93 4.78
C LEU A 92 -6.57 -6.26 4.00
N PRO A 93 -7.35 -7.27 4.43
CA PRO A 93 -7.37 -8.57 3.76
C PRO A 93 -7.93 -8.48 2.35
N GLY A 94 -7.28 -9.19 1.43
CA GLY A 94 -7.66 -9.28 0.01
C GLY A 94 -7.19 -8.11 -0.86
N LEU A 95 -6.46 -7.13 -0.30
CA LEU A 95 -5.89 -6.02 -1.06
C LEU A 95 -4.45 -6.33 -1.51
N ILE A 96 -4.27 -6.45 -2.83
CA ILE A 96 -2.99 -6.79 -3.46
C ILE A 96 -2.70 -5.75 -4.55
N TYR A 97 -1.53 -5.11 -4.49
CA TYR A 97 -1.03 -4.24 -5.55
C TYR A 97 0.01 -4.99 -6.37
N VAL A 98 -0.08 -4.93 -7.69
CA VAL A 98 0.81 -5.63 -8.64
C VAL A 98 1.21 -4.70 -9.77
N ASN A 99 2.45 -4.79 -10.23
CA ASN A 99 2.92 -4.11 -11.43
C ASN A 99 2.92 -5.12 -12.58
N LEU A 100 2.07 -4.91 -13.59
CA LEU A 100 1.90 -5.81 -14.73
C LEU A 100 2.54 -5.21 -15.99
N LYS A 101 3.35 -6.00 -16.69
CA LYS A 101 4.09 -5.64 -17.90
C LYS A 101 3.53 -6.41 -19.10
N ARG A 102 2.44 -5.91 -19.69
CA ARG A 102 1.76 -6.56 -20.82
C ARG A 102 2.48 -6.25 -22.13
N LYS A 103 3.17 -7.25 -22.71
CA LYS A 103 3.97 -7.12 -23.94
C LYS A 103 5.08 -6.05 -23.78
N GLU A 104 5.41 -5.33 -24.85
CA GLU A 104 6.40 -4.23 -24.88
C GLU A 104 5.96 -2.96 -24.13
N GLN A 105 4.80 -2.97 -23.45
CA GLN A 105 4.35 -1.82 -22.67
C GLN A 105 5.17 -1.68 -21.38
N LYS A 106 5.29 -0.44 -20.90
CA LYS A 106 5.86 -0.17 -19.57
C LYS A 106 4.95 -0.78 -18.49
N PRO A 107 5.48 -1.21 -17.34
CA PRO A 107 4.67 -1.75 -16.26
C PRO A 107 3.59 -0.75 -15.80
N ILE A 108 2.41 -1.25 -15.46
CA ILE A 108 1.33 -0.45 -14.89
C ILE A 108 0.87 -1.12 -13.60
N THR A 109 0.61 -0.34 -12.56
CA THR A 109 0.08 -0.81 -11.29
C THR A 109 -1.42 -1.09 -11.38
N TYR A 110 -1.79 -2.29 -10.97
CA TYR A 110 -3.16 -2.71 -10.72
C TYR A 110 -3.34 -3.02 -9.23
N ILE A 111 -4.58 -2.90 -8.77
CA ILE A 111 -5.04 -3.32 -7.44
C ILE A 111 -6.13 -4.38 -7.58
N SER A 112 -6.04 -5.43 -6.78
CA SER A 112 -7.15 -6.33 -6.45
C SER A 112 -7.74 -5.97 -5.08
N TYR A 113 -9.05 -6.13 -4.96
CA TYR A 113 -9.80 -5.99 -3.71
C TYR A 113 -10.43 -7.30 -3.22
N ASP A 114 -10.22 -8.40 -3.95
CA ASP A 114 -10.95 -9.67 -3.79
C ASP A 114 -10.00 -10.88 -3.64
N ASN A 115 -8.76 -10.63 -3.20
CA ASN A 115 -7.68 -11.61 -3.05
C ASN A 115 -7.19 -12.18 -4.39
N GLY A 116 -7.02 -11.30 -5.37
CA GLY A 116 -6.39 -11.59 -6.65
C GLY A 116 -7.32 -12.16 -7.72
N LYS A 117 -8.64 -12.17 -7.52
CA LYS A 117 -9.58 -12.69 -8.54
C LYS A 117 -9.77 -11.67 -9.66
N ARG A 118 -9.73 -10.38 -9.35
CA ARG A 118 -9.81 -9.28 -10.31
C ARG A 118 -8.79 -8.20 -9.98
N PHE A 119 -8.13 -7.70 -11.01
CA PHE A 119 -7.17 -6.60 -10.92
C PHE A 119 -7.62 -5.44 -11.79
N ILE A 120 -7.77 -4.24 -11.19
CA ILE A 120 -8.13 -3.01 -11.91
C ILE A 120 -6.97 -2.01 -11.84
N PRO A 121 -6.72 -1.23 -12.92
CA PRO A 121 -5.66 -0.22 -12.90
C PRO A 121 -5.97 0.87 -11.88
N ILE A 122 -4.95 1.38 -11.18
CA ILE A 122 -5.17 2.42 -10.15
C ILE A 122 -5.71 3.72 -10.75
N GLN A 123 -6.72 4.30 -10.09
CA GLN A 123 -7.41 5.50 -10.58
C GLN A 123 -7.05 6.75 -9.76
N PHE A 124 -6.88 7.86 -10.45
CA PHE A 124 -6.58 9.17 -9.86
C PHE A 124 -7.83 10.06 -9.85
N LYS A 125 -8.02 10.80 -8.76
CA LYS A 125 -9.13 11.77 -8.66
C LYS A 125 -9.00 12.94 -9.67
N ASP A 126 -7.79 13.18 -10.17
CA ASP A 126 -7.48 14.33 -11.02
C ASP A 126 -7.90 14.06 -12.48
N LYS A 127 -9.07 14.61 -12.86
CA LYS A 127 -9.72 14.43 -14.18
C LYS A 127 -8.94 15.01 -15.36
N SER A 128 -7.73 15.52 -15.16
CA SER A 128 -6.94 16.19 -16.20
C SER A 128 -6.35 15.25 -17.26
N SER A 129 -6.29 13.93 -17.02
CA SER A 129 -5.91 12.94 -18.03
C SER A 129 -7.09 12.51 -18.91
N LYS A 130 -7.47 13.36 -19.89
CA LYS A 130 -8.49 13.01 -20.89
C LYS A 130 -8.06 11.88 -21.85
N THR A 131 -6.78 11.53 -21.90
CA THR A 131 -6.25 10.44 -22.73
C THR A 131 -6.15 9.15 -21.90
N GLY A 132 -6.88 8.11 -22.31
CA GLY A 132 -6.94 6.80 -21.64
C GLY A 132 -5.66 5.94 -21.78
N LYS A 133 -4.50 6.55 -22.04
CA LYS A 133 -3.19 5.89 -22.20
C LYS A 133 -2.22 6.15 -21.03
N CYS A 134 -2.62 6.94 -20.04
CA CYS A 134 -1.78 7.22 -18.88
C CYS A 134 -1.85 6.08 -17.86
N GLY A 135 -0.73 5.43 -17.61
CA GLY A 135 -0.53 4.46 -16.54
C GLY A 135 0.37 5.01 -15.44
N VAL A 136 0.39 4.35 -14.28
CA VAL A 136 1.36 4.62 -13.22
C VAL A 136 1.94 3.31 -12.74
N GLU A 137 3.25 3.29 -12.57
CA GLU A 137 4.02 2.22 -11.92
C GLU A 137 4.42 2.71 -10.54
N LEU A 138 3.98 2.03 -9.48
CA LEU A 138 4.34 2.33 -8.11
C LEU A 138 5.60 1.55 -7.72
N ASP A 139 6.51 2.22 -7.03
CA ASP A 139 7.76 1.64 -6.55
C ASP A 139 7.47 0.86 -5.25
N PHE A 140 7.19 -0.44 -5.37
CA PHE A 140 6.98 -1.31 -4.21
C PHE A 140 8.31 -1.72 -3.61
N ILE A 141 8.69 -1.20 -2.45
CA ILE A 141 9.94 -1.58 -1.79
C ILE A 141 9.67 -2.77 -0.86
N CYS A 142 10.43 -3.85 -1.03
CA CYS A 142 10.12 -5.16 -0.43
C CYS A 142 10.68 -5.38 0.98
N SER A 143 11.53 -4.47 1.48
CA SER A 143 12.07 -4.57 2.84
C SER A 143 10.96 -4.50 3.90
N VAL A 144 10.97 -5.45 4.84
CA VAL A 144 9.97 -5.60 5.90
C VAL A 144 9.81 -4.31 6.73
N ASP A 145 10.93 -3.62 7.00
CA ASP A 145 10.93 -2.36 7.75
C ASP A 145 10.22 -1.22 7.00
N LEU A 146 10.23 -1.27 5.67
CA LEU A 146 9.64 -0.25 4.80
C LEU A 146 8.14 -0.47 4.54
N ILE A 147 7.60 -1.66 4.82
CA ILE A 147 6.16 -1.92 4.74
C ILE A 147 5.39 -0.95 5.65
N LYS A 148 5.90 -0.64 6.86
CA LYS A 148 5.30 0.37 7.76
C LYS A 148 5.31 1.79 7.17
N ASN A 149 6.35 2.12 6.41
CA ASN A 149 6.47 3.42 5.75
C ASN A 149 5.49 3.57 4.56
N HIS A 150 5.13 2.45 3.93
CA HIS A 150 4.12 2.37 2.87
C HIS A 150 2.68 2.31 3.40
N PHE A 151 2.45 1.67 4.55
CA PHE A 151 1.14 1.49 5.19
C PHE A 151 1.12 2.03 6.63
N PRO A 152 1.10 3.36 6.83
CA PRO A 152 1.13 3.97 8.17
C PRO A 152 -0.19 3.81 8.95
N ASP A 153 -1.30 3.54 8.27
CA ASP A 153 -2.59 3.11 8.84
C ASP A 153 -3.26 2.17 7.84
N SER A 154 -4.17 1.32 8.33
CA SER A 154 -4.98 0.39 7.56
C SER A 154 -5.53 0.97 6.25
N ARG A 155 -6.04 2.21 6.30
CA ARG A 155 -6.66 2.91 5.17
C ARG A 155 -5.67 3.64 4.26
N ILE A 156 -4.41 3.73 4.65
CA ILE A 156 -3.43 4.63 4.04
C ILE A 156 -2.37 3.83 3.30
N ALA A 157 -2.19 4.16 2.03
CA ALA A 157 -1.14 3.59 1.19
C ALA A 157 -0.32 4.73 0.60
N LYS A 158 1.01 4.69 0.74
CA LYS A 158 1.94 5.73 0.31
C LYS A 158 3.12 5.11 -0.45
N PHE A 159 3.24 5.42 -1.73
CA PHE A 159 4.35 4.93 -2.57
C PHE A 159 5.02 6.07 -3.33
N GLN A 160 6.28 5.87 -3.70
CA GLN A 160 6.81 6.59 -4.87
C GLN A 160 6.32 5.87 -6.12
N GLY A 161 6.42 6.51 -7.28
CA GLY A 161 6.09 5.87 -8.54
C GLY A 161 6.31 6.78 -9.73
N THR A 162 6.15 6.21 -10.91
CA THR A 162 6.43 6.82 -12.20
C THR A 162 5.19 6.85 -13.06
N ILE A 163 4.90 8.00 -13.67
CA ILE A 163 3.76 8.15 -14.60
C ILE A 163 4.25 7.84 -16.01
N HIS A 164 3.56 6.91 -16.67
CA HIS A 164 3.77 6.53 -18.05
C HIS A 164 2.71 7.18 -18.93
N GLY A 165 3.13 7.91 -19.96
CA GLY A 165 2.28 8.63 -20.89
C GLY A 165 3.10 9.61 -21.73
N ASP A 166 2.42 10.52 -22.45
CA ASP A 166 3.06 11.44 -23.42
C ASP A 166 3.89 12.56 -22.77
N ARG A 167 3.82 12.70 -21.44
CA ARG A 167 4.54 13.73 -20.68
C ARG A 167 5.91 13.21 -20.21
N PRO A 168 6.90 14.09 -20.01
CA PRO A 168 8.20 13.70 -19.47
C PRO A 168 8.05 12.87 -18.19
N VAL A 169 8.72 11.72 -18.18
CA VAL A 169 8.71 10.74 -17.08
C VAL A 169 9.13 11.44 -15.79
N LYS A 170 8.22 11.50 -14.81
CA LYS A 170 8.45 12.17 -13.53
C LYS A 170 8.06 11.24 -12.39
N ARG A 171 9.06 10.83 -11.61
CA ARG A 171 8.88 10.12 -10.33
C ARG A 171 8.20 11.07 -9.34
N ARG A 172 7.13 10.61 -8.69
CA ARG A 172 6.31 11.36 -7.73
C ARG A 172 5.91 10.48 -6.56
N MET A 173 5.39 11.12 -5.51
CA MET A 173 4.74 10.42 -4.41
C MET A 173 3.23 10.32 -4.67
N PHE A 174 2.67 9.15 -4.39
CA PHE A 174 1.26 8.83 -4.50
C PHE A 174 0.73 8.41 -3.13
N VAL A 175 -0.46 8.90 -2.77
CA VAL A 175 -1.10 8.60 -1.49
C VAL A 175 -2.57 8.27 -1.69
N SER A 176 -3.04 7.18 -1.08
CA SER A 176 -4.44 6.88 -0.89
C SER A 176 -4.79 6.94 0.61
N PHE A 177 -6.01 7.38 0.91
CA PHE A 177 -6.62 7.38 2.26
C PHE A 177 -7.87 6.49 2.30
N THR A 178 -8.03 5.63 1.29
CA THR A 178 -9.20 4.77 1.06
C THR A 178 -8.77 3.36 0.67
N GLY A 179 -7.60 2.89 1.15
CA GLY A 179 -7.09 1.56 0.86
C GLY A 179 -6.74 1.32 -0.61
N GLY A 180 -6.45 2.37 -1.39
CA GLY A 180 -6.10 2.26 -2.81
C GLY A 180 -7.25 2.51 -3.80
N ASP A 181 -8.48 2.72 -3.32
CA ASP A 181 -9.64 3.05 -4.17
C ASP A 181 -9.50 4.40 -4.88
N ILE A 182 -9.07 5.44 -4.15
CA ILE A 182 -8.81 6.77 -4.70
C ILE A 182 -7.35 7.13 -4.43
N TRP A 183 -6.60 7.40 -5.49
CA TRP A 183 -5.23 7.91 -5.39
C TRP A 183 -5.14 9.42 -5.61
N ARG A 184 -4.22 10.02 -4.84
CA ARG A 184 -3.74 11.39 -5.02
C ARG A 184 -2.27 11.35 -5.43
N MET A 185 -1.97 11.97 -6.56
CA MET A 185 -0.62 12.31 -6.96
C MET A 185 -0.20 13.60 -6.25
N LEU A 186 0.94 13.61 -5.56
CA LEU A 186 1.49 14.82 -4.96
C LEU A 186 2.24 15.68 -6.00
N ASP A 187 2.47 16.95 -5.64
CA ASP A 187 3.30 17.89 -6.39
C ASP A 187 4.71 17.31 -6.61
N SER A 188 5.25 17.35 -7.83
CA SER A 188 6.56 16.76 -8.16
C SER A 188 7.75 17.39 -7.42
N ARG A 189 7.55 18.54 -6.75
CA ARG A 189 8.54 19.13 -5.85
C ARG A 189 8.60 18.46 -4.49
N VAL A 190 7.57 17.72 -4.08
CA VAL A 190 7.56 16.97 -2.81
C VAL A 190 8.63 15.88 -2.87
N ASP A 191 9.44 15.81 -1.81
CA ASP A 191 10.49 14.81 -1.65
C ASP A 191 10.05 13.70 -0.70
N LYS A 192 9.83 14.06 0.56
CA LYS A 192 9.48 13.15 1.65
C LYS A 192 8.17 13.60 2.27
N CYS A 193 7.39 12.64 2.75
CA CYS A 193 6.23 12.89 3.59
C CYS A 193 6.11 11.84 4.69
N VAL A 194 5.75 12.30 5.88
CA VAL A 194 5.21 11.48 6.96
C VAL A 194 3.70 11.74 7.08
N ILE A 195 2.98 10.72 7.53
CA ILE A 195 1.53 10.76 7.71
C ILE A 195 1.28 10.31 9.15
N LEU A 196 0.66 11.19 9.92
CA LEU A 196 0.52 11.13 11.37
C LEU A 196 -0.96 10.97 11.77
N ASN A 197 -1.19 10.46 12.98
CA ASN A 197 -2.49 10.29 13.65
C ASN A 197 -3.59 9.79 12.69
N LEU A 198 -3.44 8.55 12.19
CA LEU A 198 -4.42 7.89 11.31
C LEU A 198 -4.78 8.69 10.03
N GLY A 199 -3.85 9.52 9.54
CA GLY A 199 -4.04 10.37 8.36
C GLY A 199 -4.57 11.77 8.65
N TRP A 200 -4.69 12.17 9.92
CA TRP A 200 -5.06 13.54 10.28
C TRP A 200 -4.05 14.55 9.76
N LEU A 201 -2.75 14.33 9.99
CA LEU A 201 -1.70 15.27 9.58
C LEU A 201 -0.82 14.62 8.51
N ILE A 202 -0.78 15.22 7.33
CA ILE A 202 0.27 14.95 6.34
C ILE A 202 1.30 16.07 6.47
N PHE A 203 2.57 15.72 6.64
CA PHE A 203 3.67 16.67 6.59
C PHE A 203 4.66 16.26 5.50
N CYS A 204 5.05 17.21 4.65
CA CYS A 204 5.89 16.99 3.49
C CYS A 204 6.98 18.06 3.35
N THR A 205 8.11 17.68 2.78
CA THR A 205 9.21 18.58 2.43
C THR A 205 9.32 18.73 0.91
N GLU A 206 9.84 19.87 0.43
CA GLU A 206 10.18 20.05 -0.98
C GLU A 206 11.68 19.86 -1.26
N LYS A 207 12.00 19.29 -2.43
CA LYS A 207 13.35 19.05 -2.93
C LYS A 207 14.15 20.35 -3.03
N LYS A 208 15.27 20.43 -2.30
CA LYS A 208 16.30 21.48 -2.36
C LYS A 208 15.79 22.93 -2.18
N SER A 209 14.58 23.15 -1.65
CA SER A 209 13.94 24.47 -1.60
C SER A 209 13.74 25.06 -0.20
N GLY A 210 14.01 24.30 0.87
CA GLY A 210 13.76 24.73 2.25
C GLY A 210 12.29 24.94 2.61
N LYS A 211 11.35 24.50 1.74
CA LYS A 211 9.92 24.64 1.94
C LYS A 211 9.31 23.36 2.51
N ILE A 212 8.36 23.56 3.42
CA ILE A 212 7.51 22.52 3.99
C ILE A 212 6.07 22.73 3.54
N LYS A 213 5.31 21.64 3.48
CA LYS A 213 3.86 21.63 3.25
C LYS A 213 3.20 20.74 4.27
N TYR A 214 2.03 21.11 4.77
CA TYR A 214 1.24 20.23 5.62
C TYR A 214 -0.26 20.35 5.37
N SER A 215 -1.00 19.31 5.73
CA SER A 215 -2.45 19.19 5.51
C SER A 215 -3.14 18.49 6.68
N HIS A 216 -4.29 19.01 7.10
CA HIS A 216 -5.15 18.42 8.13
C HIS A 216 -6.38 17.67 7.58
N ALA A 217 -6.48 17.58 6.25
CA ALA A 217 -7.67 17.16 5.52
C ALA A 217 -7.32 16.22 4.35
N GLU A 218 -6.52 15.17 4.61
CA GLU A 218 -6.09 14.17 3.61
C GLU A 218 -5.50 14.78 2.32
N GLY A 219 -4.80 15.91 2.41
CA GLY A 219 -4.21 16.58 1.25
C GLY A 219 -5.22 17.32 0.35
N LEU A 220 -6.41 17.66 0.85
CA LEU A 220 -7.35 18.59 0.20
C LEU A 220 -6.84 20.04 0.24
N GLU A 221 -6.47 20.50 1.43
CA GLU A 221 -5.92 21.85 1.67
C GLU A 221 -4.47 21.73 2.13
N TRP A 222 -3.60 22.61 1.64
CA TRP A 222 -2.16 22.58 1.95
C TRP A 222 -1.67 23.92 2.47
N TYR A 223 -1.27 23.93 3.73
CA TYR A 223 -0.50 25.01 4.34
C TYR A 223 0.97 24.87 3.92
N LYS A 224 1.69 26.00 3.84
CA LYS A 224 3.07 26.06 3.34
C LYS A 224 3.90 26.94 4.26
N GLY A 225 5.15 26.55 4.48
CA GLY A 225 6.13 27.33 5.24
C GLY A 225 7.51 27.25 4.60
N PHE A 226 8.39 28.18 4.97
CA PHE A 226 9.81 28.13 4.63
C PHE A 226 10.62 28.07 5.93
N VAL A 227 11.56 27.12 6.01
CA VAL A 227 12.28 26.77 7.24
C VAL A 227 13.80 26.82 7.07
N GLY A 228 14.30 27.22 5.90
CA GLY A 228 15.74 27.30 5.61
C GLY A 228 16.48 25.95 5.53
N ALA A 229 15.84 24.84 5.89
CA ALA A 229 16.35 23.48 5.82
C ALA A 229 16.36 22.95 4.37
N HIS A 230 17.33 23.38 3.57
CA HIS A 230 17.37 23.10 2.14
C HIS A 230 17.56 21.62 1.80
N ASN A 231 18.09 20.79 2.70
CA ASN A 231 18.42 19.39 2.41
C ASN A 231 18.00 18.48 3.57
N ILE A 232 16.68 18.31 3.74
CA ILE A 232 16.12 17.39 4.72
C ILE A 232 16.36 15.94 4.25
N ILE A 233 17.32 15.27 4.91
CA ILE A 233 17.71 13.90 4.62
C ILE A 233 16.76 12.87 5.26
N ASP A 234 16.08 13.21 6.36
CA ASP A 234 15.10 12.31 6.98
C ASP A 234 13.94 13.04 7.70
N LEU A 235 12.82 12.34 7.88
CA LEU A 235 11.63 12.76 8.63
C LEU A 235 11.22 11.66 9.62
N ILE A 236 11.45 11.91 10.91
CA ILE A 236 11.20 10.96 12.00
C ILE A 236 9.91 11.36 12.71
N PRO A 237 8.84 10.54 12.69
CA PRO A 237 7.65 10.77 13.47
C PRO A 237 7.92 10.54 14.96
N LEU A 238 7.65 11.54 15.80
CA LEU A 238 7.77 11.49 17.26
C LEU A 238 6.37 11.65 17.87
N GLU A 239 5.50 10.68 17.58
CA GLU A 239 4.12 10.67 18.05
C GLU A 239 4.00 10.19 19.50
N SER A 240 3.06 10.80 20.21
CA SER A 240 2.55 10.36 21.51
C SER A 240 1.09 10.80 21.65
N GLU A 241 0.37 10.28 22.64
CA GLU A 241 -1.03 10.65 22.91
C GLU A 241 -1.29 12.15 23.07
N LYS A 242 -0.25 12.91 23.46
CA LYS A 242 -0.33 14.34 23.77
C LYS A 242 0.37 15.25 22.75
N TYR A 243 1.29 14.70 21.97
CA TYR A 243 2.16 15.49 21.10
C TYR A 243 2.34 14.82 19.73
N SER A 244 2.09 15.61 18.69
CA SER A 244 2.39 15.26 17.31
C SER A 244 3.60 16.05 16.86
N VAL A 245 4.79 15.54 17.18
CA VAL A 245 6.07 16.14 16.81
C VAL A 245 6.66 15.39 15.62
N ILE A 246 7.25 16.12 14.68
CA ILE A 246 8.04 15.56 13.59
C ILE A 246 9.45 16.12 13.72
N ALA A 247 10.42 15.25 13.93
CA ALA A 247 11.83 15.60 13.80
C ALA A 247 12.23 15.52 12.32
N ALA A 248 12.97 16.51 11.83
CA ALA A 248 13.55 16.50 10.50
C ALA A 248 15.07 16.68 10.60
N VAL A 249 15.82 15.75 10.01
CA VAL A 249 17.27 15.81 9.95
C VAL A 249 17.65 16.51 8.64
N ASN A 250 18.34 17.65 8.74
CA ASN A 250 18.85 18.40 7.60
C ASN A 250 20.38 18.32 7.53
N TYR A 251 20.94 18.06 6.35
CA TYR A 251 22.39 18.04 6.13
C TYR A 251 22.84 19.18 5.22
N ASN A 252 23.53 20.18 5.77
CA ASN A 252 24.09 21.27 4.99
C ASN A 252 25.39 20.81 4.31
N GLU A 253 25.29 20.40 3.04
CA GLU A 253 26.42 19.95 2.21
C GLU A 253 27.62 20.91 2.19
N LYS A 254 27.38 22.24 2.23
CA LYS A 254 28.44 23.26 2.21
C LYS A 254 29.21 23.37 3.52
N GLN A 255 28.49 23.29 4.64
CA GLN A 255 29.08 23.39 5.99
C GLN A 255 29.51 22.03 6.55
N LYS A 256 29.07 20.92 5.92
CA LYS A 256 29.17 19.54 6.44
C LYS A 256 28.52 19.35 7.82
N LEU A 257 27.51 20.17 8.12
CA LEU A 257 26.80 20.16 9.40
C LEU A 257 25.43 19.50 9.28
N HIS A 258 25.10 18.68 10.28
CA HIS A 258 23.74 18.21 10.51
C HIS A 258 23.00 19.19 11.42
N SER A 259 21.71 19.38 11.16
CA SER A 259 20.81 20.22 11.96
C SER A 259 19.50 19.48 12.19
N LEU A 260 19.02 19.49 13.43
CA LEU A 260 17.75 18.89 13.80
C LEU A 260 16.68 19.99 13.88
N PHE A 261 15.59 19.83 13.14
CA PHE A 261 14.41 20.68 13.22
C PHE A 261 13.29 19.90 13.88
N THR A 262 12.59 20.50 14.85
CA THR A 262 11.41 19.91 15.49
C THR A 262 10.17 20.68 15.11
N PHE A 263 9.30 20.05 14.33
CA PHE A 263 7.99 20.57 13.99
C PHE A 263 6.98 20.02 14.97
N ASN A 264 6.68 20.80 16.00
CA ASN A 264 5.57 20.50 16.89
C ASN A 264 4.27 20.96 16.23
N PHE A 265 3.25 20.10 16.22
CA PHE A 265 1.89 20.43 15.79
C PHE A 265 0.92 20.42 16.98
N PRO A 266 1.19 21.19 18.06
CA PRO A 266 0.20 21.36 19.09
C PRO A 266 -0.90 22.26 18.52
N HIS A 267 -2.15 22.01 18.87
CA HIS A 267 -3.23 22.98 18.70
C HIS A 267 -3.58 23.43 17.28
N VAL A 268 -3.30 22.64 16.23
CA VAL A 268 -3.61 23.07 14.83
C VAL A 268 -5.12 23.13 14.52
N ALA A 269 -5.96 22.58 15.41
CA ALA A 269 -7.40 22.78 15.38
C ALA A 269 -7.82 24.20 15.80
N SER A 270 -7.00 24.90 16.58
CA SER A 270 -7.26 26.26 17.05
C SER A 270 -6.93 27.32 15.99
N ARG A 271 -7.70 27.31 14.88
CA ARG A 271 -7.77 28.48 13.99
C ARG A 271 -8.13 29.69 14.87
N LEU A 272 -7.22 30.66 14.95
CA LEU A 272 -7.33 31.95 15.65
C LEU A 272 -7.14 31.94 17.19
N CYS A 273 -6.69 30.86 17.84
CA CYS A 273 -6.59 30.76 19.31
C CYS A 273 -7.92 30.92 20.09
N LEU A 274 -9.04 31.13 19.39
CA LEU A 274 -10.38 31.35 19.97
C LEU A 274 -11.21 30.07 20.07
N MET A 275 -10.90 29.06 19.24
CA MET A 275 -11.58 27.77 19.30
C MET A 275 -10.79 26.83 20.20
N LYS A 276 -11.43 26.40 21.28
CA LYS A 276 -10.92 25.35 22.17
C LYS A 276 -10.91 24.03 21.40
N GLU A 277 -9.80 23.29 21.47
CA GLU A 277 -9.80 21.92 20.97
C GLU A 277 -10.85 21.07 21.68
N TYR A 278 -11.59 20.31 20.88
CA TYR A 278 -12.44 19.24 21.35
C TYR A 278 -11.98 17.93 20.72
N MET A 279 -12.06 16.86 21.52
CA MET A 279 -11.86 15.50 21.05
C MET A 279 -13.00 15.13 20.10
N CYS A 280 -12.72 14.30 19.09
CA CYS A 280 -13.75 13.92 18.13
C CYS A 280 -14.91 13.18 18.80
N GLU A 281 -16.11 13.73 18.63
CA GLU A 281 -17.34 13.09 19.07
C GLU A 281 -17.85 12.09 18.02
N SER A 282 -18.84 11.27 18.36
CA SER A 282 -19.47 10.34 17.43
C SER A 282 -19.99 11.01 16.15
N ASN A 283 -20.42 12.28 16.24
CA ASN A 283 -20.87 13.08 15.10
C ASN A 283 -19.73 13.52 14.15
N ASP A 284 -18.47 13.48 14.60
CA ASP A 284 -17.28 13.80 13.81
C ASP A 284 -16.70 12.60 13.07
N LEU A 285 -17.08 11.40 13.50
CA LEU A 285 -16.61 10.15 12.94
C LEU A 285 -17.55 9.67 11.83
N GLU A 286 -17.03 8.85 10.92
CA GLU A 286 -17.78 8.15 9.88
C GLU A 286 -17.31 6.70 9.76
N THR A 287 -18.24 5.79 9.51
CA THR A 287 -17.94 4.38 9.23
C THR A 287 -17.37 4.28 7.81
N TRP A 288 -16.16 3.73 7.71
CA TRP A 288 -15.51 3.42 6.45
C TRP A 288 -15.43 1.91 6.28
N TYR A 289 -15.85 1.41 5.12
CA TYR A 289 -15.77 0.00 4.78
C TYR A 289 -14.51 -0.28 3.95
N ILE A 290 -13.94 -1.48 4.07
CA ILE A 290 -12.84 -1.90 3.18
C ILE A 290 -13.34 -1.84 1.73
N PRO A 291 -12.59 -1.23 0.79
CA PRO A 291 -12.97 -1.19 -0.61
C PRO A 291 -13.05 -2.62 -1.18
N ARG A 292 -14.12 -2.86 -1.94
CA ARG A 292 -14.49 -4.12 -2.58
C ARG A 292 -15.19 -3.78 -3.89
N ILE A 293 -15.16 -4.70 -4.85
CA ILE A 293 -15.78 -4.47 -6.17
C ILE A 293 -17.30 -4.66 -6.11
N PHE A 294 -17.79 -5.58 -5.26
CA PHE A 294 -19.21 -5.97 -5.19
C PHE A 294 -19.74 -5.87 -3.75
N GLY A 295 -20.26 -4.69 -3.38
CA GLY A 295 -20.80 -4.44 -2.04
C GLY A 295 -19.73 -4.47 -0.94
N ASN A 296 -20.15 -4.52 0.34
CA ASN A 296 -19.23 -4.45 1.49
C ASN A 296 -18.97 -5.83 2.16
N CYS A 297 -19.54 -6.91 1.62
CA CYS A 297 -19.38 -8.26 2.15
C CYS A 297 -18.20 -8.96 1.44
N TYR A 298 -17.38 -9.70 2.18
CA TYR A 298 -16.35 -10.58 1.63
C TYR A 298 -16.09 -11.75 2.58
N ARG A 299 -16.17 -12.98 2.07
CA ARG A 299 -16.16 -14.26 2.81
C ARG A 299 -17.16 -14.28 3.97
N GLY A 300 -18.39 -13.86 3.70
CA GLY A 300 -19.44 -13.73 4.72
C GLY A 300 -19.16 -12.69 5.81
N GLN A 301 -18.18 -11.80 5.63
CA GLN A 301 -17.80 -10.77 6.60
C GLN A 301 -17.85 -9.36 6.01
N LYS A 302 -18.51 -8.45 6.72
CA LYS A 302 -18.55 -7.01 6.45
C LYS A 302 -17.61 -6.31 7.43
N ILE A 303 -16.45 -5.88 6.94
CA ILE A 303 -15.41 -5.25 7.77
C ILE A 303 -15.44 -3.73 7.59
N SER A 304 -15.47 -3.01 8.71
CA SER A 304 -15.47 -1.54 8.74
C SER A 304 -14.63 -0.96 9.87
N TYR A 305 -14.20 0.29 9.70
CA TYR A 305 -13.42 1.06 10.66
C TYR A 305 -14.12 2.40 10.93
N ILE A 306 -14.04 2.89 12.16
CA ILE A 306 -14.56 4.21 12.53
C ILE A 306 -13.42 5.23 12.37
N LYS A 307 -13.52 6.12 11.37
CA LYS A 307 -12.49 7.14 11.09
C LYS A 307 -13.05 8.57 11.24
N LYS A 308 -12.20 9.57 11.38
CA LYS A 308 -12.61 10.97 11.34
C LYS A 308 -13.13 11.39 9.96
N LYS A 309 -14.20 12.19 9.92
CA LYS A 309 -14.69 12.88 8.72
C LYS A 309 -13.65 13.90 8.23
N LYS A 310 -13.44 13.96 6.90
CA LYS A 310 -12.30 14.67 6.25
C LYS A 310 -12.20 16.17 6.57
N PHE A 311 -13.32 16.81 6.90
CA PHE A 311 -13.42 18.25 7.15
C PHE A 311 -13.60 18.61 8.63
N LYS A 312 -13.61 17.62 9.54
CA LYS A 312 -13.79 17.88 10.98
C LYS A 312 -12.44 18.23 11.62
N THR A 313 -12.42 19.35 12.32
CA THR A 313 -11.23 19.92 12.98
C THR A 313 -11.00 19.40 14.40
N CYS A 314 -11.70 18.36 14.83
CA CYS A 314 -11.44 17.68 16.10
C CYS A 314 -10.16 16.84 16.08
N ILE A 315 -9.65 16.51 17.27
CA ILE A 315 -8.52 15.60 17.49
C ILE A 315 -9.04 14.18 17.72
N ASP A 316 -8.52 13.23 16.95
CA ASP A 316 -8.76 11.80 17.14
C ASP A 316 -7.53 11.20 17.84
N ASN A 317 -7.64 10.98 19.15
CA ASN A 317 -6.54 10.52 20.01
C ASN A 317 -6.38 8.99 20.05
N ARG A 318 -7.14 8.26 19.23
CA ARG A 318 -7.10 6.78 19.18
C ARG A 318 -5.83 6.34 18.45
N GLN A 319 -4.89 5.72 19.16
CA GLN A 319 -3.66 5.16 18.56
C GLN A 319 -3.96 4.03 17.58
N LEU A 320 -4.97 3.21 17.86
CA LEU A 320 -5.37 2.07 17.05
C LEU A 320 -6.90 2.03 16.92
N VAL A 321 -7.40 1.91 15.69
CA VAL A 321 -8.82 1.68 15.41
C VAL A 321 -9.01 0.20 15.07
N ALA A 322 -9.56 -0.55 16.02
CA ALA A 322 -9.95 -1.94 15.78
C ALA A 322 -11.05 -2.02 14.70
N PRO A 323 -11.01 -3.00 13.79
CA PRO A 323 -12.09 -3.24 12.84
C PRO A 323 -13.35 -3.74 13.55
N THR A 324 -14.50 -3.22 13.16
CA THR A 324 -15.80 -3.87 13.41
C THR A 324 -16.04 -4.89 12.32
N VAL A 325 -16.20 -6.17 12.70
CA VAL A 325 -16.49 -7.28 11.80
C VAL A 325 -17.92 -7.76 12.07
N ASN A 326 -18.80 -7.61 11.08
CA ASN A 326 -20.17 -8.10 11.15
C ASN A 326 -20.36 -9.25 10.15
N PRO A 327 -21.13 -10.30 10.48
CA PRO A 327 -21.49 -11.33 9.49
C PRO A 327 -22.39 -10.74 8.39
N CYS A 328 -22.33 -11.32 7.20
CA CYS A 328 -23.21 -11.01 6.08
C CYS A 328 -23.46 -12.27 5.21
N PRO A 329 -24.54 -12.31 4.41
CA PRO A 329 -24.79 -13.42 3.50
C PRO A 329 -23.64 -13.57 2.50
N CYS A 330 -23.20 -14.81 2.24
CA CYS A 330 -22.15 -15.08 1.27
C CYS A 330 -22.58 -14.66 -0.14
N SER A 331 -21.67 -14.09 -0.93
CA SER A 331 -21.89 -13.79 -2.35
C SER A 331 -21.02 -14.66 -3.26
N LEU A 332 -21.23 -14.57 -4.58
CA LEU A 332 -20.47 -15.36 -5.57
C LEU A 332 -18.96 -15.02 -5.53
N GLU A 333 -18.63 -13.80 -5.13
CA GLU A 333 -17.28 -13.28 -4.94
C GLU A 333 -16.53 -13.90 -3.77
N ASP A 334 -17.21 -14.63 -2.87
CA ASP A 334 -16.58 -15.26 -1.70
C ASP A 334 -15.88 -16.56 -2.09
N PHE A 335 -16.46 -17.33 -3.01
CA PHE A 335 -15.98 -18.64 -3.46
C PHE A 335 -14.65 -18.53 -4.20
N GLU A 336 -13.72 -19.45 -3.97
CA GLU A 336 -12.38 -19.44 -4.56
C GLU A 336 -12.34 -20.14 -5.93
N TRP A 337 -13.12 -19.61 -6.88
CA TRP A 337 -13.07 -19.98 -8.29
C TRP A 337 -12.05 -19.10 -9.03
N TYR A 338 -10.78 -19.39 -8.81
CA TYR A 338 -9.70 -18.91 -9.67
C TYR A 338 -9.80 -19.58 -11.05
N HIS A 339 -9.21 -18.98 -12.10
CA HIS A 339 -9.49 -19.23 -13.53
C HIS A 339 -9.29 -20.67 -14.07
N PHE A 340 -10.10 -21.63 -13.62
CA PHE A 340 -10.43 -22.83 -14.41
C PHE A 340 -11.43 -22.50 -15.53
N PHE A 341 -12.18 -21.41 -15.37
CA PHE A 341 -13.11 -20.88 -16.38
C PHE A 341 -12.44 -19.78 -17.21
N SER A 342 -11.52 -20.18 -18.09
CA SER A 342 -11.15 -19.42 -19.29
C SER A 342 -12.20 -19.62 -20.40
N ILE A 343 -13.49 -19.69 -20.02
CA ILE A 343 -14.59 -19.97 -20.95
C ILE A 343 -15.03 -18.67 -21.61
N VAL A 344 -14.60 -18.50 -22.86
CA VAL A 344 -15.32 -17.81 -23.95
C VAL A 344 -15.79 -16.39 -23.63
N ASN A 345 -14.85 -15.44 -23.60
CA ASN A 345 -15.15 -14.03 -23.88
C ASN A 345 -15.12 -13.77 -25.41
N GLU A 346 -15.93 -14.54 -26.13
CA GLU A 346 -16.29 -14.31 -27.54
C GLU A 346 -17.80 -14.06 -27.71
N ILE A 347 -18.45 -13.54 -26.67
CA ILE A 347 -19.79 -12.96 -26.78
C ILE A 347 -19.65 -11.47 -27.05
N THR A 348 -19.42 -11.16 -28.33
CA THR A 348 -19.74 -9.85 -28.90
C THR A 348 -21.24 -9.62 -28.74
N ILE A 349 -21.64 -8.83 -27.75
CA ILE A 349 -23.00 -8.30 -27.70
C ILE A 349 -23.10 -7.25 -28.79
N MET A 350 -23.81 -7.60 -29.86
CA MET A 350 -24.15 -6.75 -31.01
C MET A 350 -25.56 -6.19 -30.83
#